data_AF-A0A525D531-F1
#
_entry.id   AF-A0A525D531-F1
#
_cell.length_a   1.000
_cell.length_b   1.000
_cell.length_c   1.000
_cell.angle_alpha   90.00
_cell.angle_beta   90.00
_cell.angle_gamma   90.00
#
_symmetry.space_group_name_H-M   'P 1'
#
loop_
_entity.id
_entity.type
_entity.pdbx_description
1 polymer ?
#
loop_
_entity_poly.entity_id
_entity_poly.type
_entity_poly.pdbx_seq_one_letter_code
_entity_poly.pdbx_strand_id
1 'polypeptide(L)'
;HKQQAIFIEDYPLLKDNEKKGNYQAYLAPALGENVFYSFNTTVKDETLRTIFNDLKFRQAMSLALNREEINEIVFLGQGTPMQSMPAEPATVKFVTDEIKNSFIEYAPEKSKTLLKEMGLVDKNGDGVLERADGKPLVVRLVYSNQGAPIRLHELVRDYWADVGVRVDLKEVSSDEYRASANNNDLEITTWKNDGVSGPTISQDFTAMVPPFGDYFNPGTGFDWAAWKTSQGKDGIEPPADVKELYKLAEKFIQLPLGSEESDQIGQAIVDIHVKNLWKIGTVGEVVNPIIYSNKLGNYKRFAAKTYDYYWTYPYRATQWYIKK
;
A
#
# COMPACT_ATOMS: atom_id res chain seq x y z
N HIS A 1 8.93 -21.38 -7.71
CA HIS A 1 8.68 -20.12 -6.98
C HIS A 1 7.20 -19.98 -6.68
N LYS A 2 6.83 -19.41 -5.52
CA LYS A 2 5.44 -18.99 -5.26
C LYS A 2 5.14 -17.84 -6.22
N GLN A 3 4.01 -17.88 -6.93
CA GLN A 3 3.61 -16.85 -7.91
C GLN A 3 3.49 -15.44 -7.29
N GLN A 4 3.30 -15.37 -5.98
CA GLN A 4 3.20 -14.14 -5.20
C GLN A 4 4.51 -13.34 -5.16
N ALA A 5 5.66 -13.99 -5.36
CA ALA A 5 6.99 -13.39 -5.38
C ALA A 5 7.61 -13.44 -6.80
N ILE A 6 6.75 -13.40 -7.83
CA ILE A 6 7.18 -13.16 -9.22
C ILE A 6 6.79 -11.73 -9.56
N PHE A 7 7.78 -10.91 -9.82
CA PHE A 7 7.65 -9.49 -10.11
C PHE A 7 7.89 -9.22 -11.60
N ILE A 8 7.56 -8.02 -12.05
CA ILE A 8 7.68 -7.69 -13.47
C ILE A 8 9.13 -7.73 -13.98
N GLU A 9 10.12 -7.50 -13.11
CA GLU A 9 11.54 -7.66 -13.41
C GLU A 9 11.93 -9.09 -13.83
N ASP A 10 11.17 -10.11 -13.40
CA ASP A 10 11.38 -11.49 -13.84
C ASP A 10 10.89 -11.74 -15.27
N TYR A 11 10.01 -10.87 -15.79
CA TYR A 11 9.30 -11.09 -17.06
C TYR A 11 10.21 -11.29 -18.27
N PRO A 12 11.26 -10.47 -18.51
CA PRO A 12 12.13 -10.66 -19.66
C PRO A 12 12.80 -12.03 -19.66
N LEU A 13 13.33 -12.46 -18.51
CA LEU A 13 13.97 -13.77 -18.37
C LEU A 13 12.96 -14.91 -18.57
N LEU A 14 11.76 -14.77 -17.99
CA LEU A 14 10.68 -15.74 -18.19
C LEU A 14 10.27 -15.80 -19.67
N LYS A 15 10.23 -14.66 -20.37
CA LYS A 15 9.85 -14.59 -21.77
C LYS A 15 10.88 -15.26 -22.67
N ASP A 16 12.16 -14.97 -22.47
CA ASP A 16 13.26 -15.53 -23.25
C ASP A 16 13.36 -17.07 -23.13
N ASN A 17 12.93 -17.61 -22.00
CA ASN A 17 13.00 -19.05 -21.72
C ASN A 17 11.70 -19.83 -22.05
N GLU A 18 10.66 -19.20 -22.61
CA GLU A 18 9.36 -19.85 -22.92
C GLU A 18 9.52 -21.16 -23.71
N LYS A 19 10.29 -21.10 -24.81
CA LYS A 19 10.50 -22.25 -25.69
C LYS A 19 11.27 -23.37 -25.00
N LYS A 20 12.32 -23.01 -24.24
CA LYS A 20 13.18 -23.97 -23.52
C LYS A 20 12.43 -24.62 -22.37
N GLY A 21 11.61 -23.86 -21.64
CA GLY A 21 10.84 -24.32 -20.49
C GLY A 21 9.48 -24.93 -20.83
N ASN A 22 9.07 -24.90 -22.11
CA ASN A 22 7.77 -25.39 -22.57
C ASN A 22 6.57 -24.79 -21.80
N TYR A 23 6.59 -23.47 -21.65
CA TYR A 23 5.53 -22.66 -21.04
C TYR A 23 5.26 -21.40 -21.88
N GLN A 24 4.21 -20.66 -21.50
CA GLN A 24 3.95 -19.30 -21.98
C GLN A 24 4.04 -18.34 -20.80
N ALA A 25 4.61 -17.17 -21.03
CA ALA A 25 4.69 -16.03 -20.14
C ALA A 25 3.99 -14.82 -20.80
N TYR A 26 3.15 -14.15 -20.03
CA TYR A 26 2.49 -12.92 -20.44
C TYR A 26 2.22 -12.05 -19.22
N LEU A 27 1.91 -10.78 -19.46
CA LEU A 27 1.55 -9.81 -18.44
C LEU A 27 0.02 -9.70 -18.31
N ALA A 28 -0.47 -9.61 -17.08
CA ALA A 28 -1.87 -9.36 -16.77
C ALA A 28 -1.98 -8.17 -15.80
N PRO A 29 -3.04 -7.33 -15.90
CA PRO A 29 -3.32 -6.28 -14.93
C PRO A 29 -3.34 -6.80 -13.50
N ALA A 30 -2.80 -6.04 -12.55
CA ALA A 30 -2.70 -6.44 -11.16
C ALA A 30 -3.46 -5.47 -10.23
N LEU A 31 -4.77 -5.70 -10.11
CA LEU A 31 -5.65 -4.90 -9.26
C LEU A 31 -5.24 -5.03 -7.79
N GLY A 32 -5.19 -3.90 -7.08
CA GLY A 32 -4.75 -3.83 -5.68
C GLY A 32 -3.23 -3.86 -5.49
N GLU A 33 -2.43 -4.01 -6.55
CA GLU A 33 -0.97 -4.09 -6.44
C GLU A 33 -0.26 -2.72 -6.47
N ASN A 34 -0.91 -1.69 -5.92
CA ASN A 34 -0.25 -0.44 -5.54
C ASN A 34 0.45 -0.65 -4.18
N VAL A 35 1.78 -0.67 -4.17
CA VAL A 35 2.53 -0.79 -2.92
C VAL A 35 2.45 0.54 -2.16
N PHE A 36 2.07 0.46 -0.89
CA PHE A 36 1.96 1.62 -0.02
C PHE A 36 2.96 1.59 1.14
N TYR A 37 3.16 2.76 1.75
CA TYR A 37 3.83 2.95 3.02
C TYR A 37 2.91 3.71 3.98
N SER A 38 2.79 3.20 5.21
CA SER A 38 1.89 3.74 6.22
C SER A 38 2.65 3.88 7.53
N PHE A 39 2.85 5.12 7.97
CA PHE A 39 3.45 5.39 9.27
C PHE A 39 2.46 5.06 10.38
N ASN A 40 2.92 4.39 11.43
CA ASN A 40 2.05 3.92 12.48
C ASN A 40 1.58 5.05 13.41
N THR A 41 0.39 5.58 13.15
CA THR A 41 -0.23 6.64 13.94
C THR A 41 -0.61 6.22 15.37
N THR A 42 -0.49 4.93 15.68
CA THR A 42 -0.67 4.36 17.02
C THR A 42 0.61 3.66 17.52
N VAL A 43 1.78 4.05 16.99
CA VAL A 43 3.07 3.47 17.41
C VAL A 43 3.34 3.71 18.90
N LYS A 44 4.05 2.76 19.53
CA LYS A 44 4.34 2.76 20.97
C LYS A 44 5.29 3.86 21.41
N ASP A 45 6.28 4.24 20.58
CA ASP A 45 7.14 5.41 20.84
C ASP A 45 6.32 6.68 20.69
N GLU A 46 6.05 7.37 21.80
CA GLU A 46 5.21 8.57 21.81
C GLU A 46 5.78 9.72 20.97
N THR A 47 7.11 9.83 20.86
CA THR A 47 7.77 10.86 20.05
C THR A 47 7.51 10.60 18.57
N LEU A 48 7.69 9.35 18.12
CA LEU A 48 7.34 8.96 16.76
C LEU A 48 5.84 9.08 16.52
N ARG A 49 5.00 8.72 17.49
CA ARG A 49 3.54 8.85 17.37
C ARG A 49 3.12 10.29 17.13
N THR A 50 3.72 11.26 17.83
CA THR A 50 3.46 12.69 17.57
C THR A 50 3.86 13.08 16.15
N ILE A 51 5.05 12.66 15.68
CA ILE A 51 5.53 12.96 14.32
C ILE A 51 4.61 12.33 13.26
N PHE A 52 4.26 11.04 13.42
CA PHE A 52 3.47 10.28 12.45
C PHE A 52 2.00 10.73 12.40
N ASN A 53 1.46 11.30 13.48
CA ASN A 53 0.12 11.88 13.48
C ASN A 53 0.06 13.26 12.79
N ASP A 54 1.18 13.99 12.69
CA ASP A 54 1.21 15.24 11.95
C ASP A 54 1.04 14.99 10.44
N LEU A 55 0.03 15.63 9.85
CA LEU A 55 -0.22 15.53 8.41
C LEU A 55 0.96 16.06 7.59
N LYS A 56 1.65 17.10 8.07
CA LYS A 56 2.82 17.67 7.38
C LYS A 56 3.92 16.65 7.19
N PHE A 57 4.11 15.74 8.16
CA PHE A 57 5.07 14.65 8.05
C PHE A 57 4.71 13.71 6.90
N ARG A 58 3.45 13.25 6.85
CA ARG A 58 3.00 12.32 5.80
C ARG A 58 3.00 12.98 4.42
N GLN A 59 2.66 14.26 4.34
CA GLN A 59 2.82 15.07 3.12
C GLN A 59 4.29 15.15 2.69
N ALA A 60 5.20 15.46 3.62
CA ALA A 60 6.64 15.53 3.34
C ALA A 60 7.18 14.19 2.82
N MET A 61 6.80 13.07 3.45
CA MET A 61 7.22 11.74 3.03
C MET A 61 6.65 11.35 1.66
N SER A 62 5.43 11.78 1.33
CA SER A 62 4.86 11.57 -0.01
C SER A 62 5.59 12.39 -1.07
N LEU A 63 5.86 13.68 -0.81
CA LEU A 63 6.54 14.60 -1.73
C LEU A 63 8.02 14.26 -1.97
N ALA A 64 8.63 13.52 -1.04
CA ALA A 64 10.01 13.05 -1.18
C ALA A 64 10.14 11.90 -2.19
N LEU A 65 9.07 11.19 -2.54
CA LEU A 65 9.16 10.02 -3.41
C LEU A 65 9.14 10.39 -4.89
N ASN A 66 10.20 10.00 -5.62
CA ASN A 66 10.21 10.09 -7.08
C ASN A 66 9.51 8.86 -7.69
N ARG A 67 8.19 8.95 -7.82
CA ARG A 67 7.36 7.82 -8.31
C ARG A 67 7.60 7.47 -9.77
N GLU A 68 8.00 8.44 -10.59
CA GLU A 68 8.39 8.19 -12.00
C GLU A 68 9.64 7.31 -12.07
N GLU A 69 10.67 7.66 -11.29
CA GLU A 69 11.89 6.84 -11.23
C GLU A 69 11.63 5.46 -10.63
N ILE A 70 10.78 5.37 -9.60
CA ILE A 70 10.31 4.08 -9.08
C ILE A 70 9.63 3.25 -10.19
N ASN A 71 8.77 3.88 -10.99
CA ASN A 71 8.06 3.20 -12.10
C ASN A 71 9.06 2.65 -13.13
N GLU A 72 10.03 3.44 -13.55
CA GLU A 72 11.04 3.03 -14.52
C GLU A 72 11.94 1.89 -13.96
N ILE A 73 12.40 2.03 -12.72
CA ILE A 73 13.39 1.13 -12.14
C ILE A 73 12.80 -0.20 -11.68
N VAL A 74 11.63 -0.14 -11.00
CA VAL A 74 11.02 -1.32 -10.35
C VAL A 74 9.95 -1.93 -11.24
N PHE A 75 9.19 -1.10 -11.95
CA PHE A 75 8.03 -1.54 -12.72
C PHE A 75 8.27 -1.53 -14.23
N LEU A 76 9.50 -1.28 -14.70
CA LEU A 76 9.90 -1.23 -16.12
C LEU A 76 9.02 -0.28 -16.96
N GLY A 77 8.55 0.81 -16.34
CA GLY A 77 7.65 1.79 -16.97
C GLY A 77 6.23 1.25 -17.26
N GLN A 78 5.84 0.11 -16.68
CA GLN A 78 4.54 -0.55 -16.93
C GLN A 78 3.47 -0.26 -15.86
N GLY A 79 3.71 0.72 -14.99
CA GLY A 79 2.73 1.21 -14.04
C GLY A 79 2.45 2.70 -14.22
N THR A 80 1.58 3.21 -13.35
CA THR A 80 1.20 4.62 -13.28
C THR A 80 1.50 5.15 -11.88
N PRO A 81 2.32 6.20 -11.71
CA PRO A 81 2.44 6.92 -10.44
C PRO A 81 1.07 7.36 -9.92
N MET A 82 0.73 6.93 -8.71
CA MET A 82 -0.55 7.29 -8.10
C MET A 82 -0.53 7.08 -6.59
N GLN A 83 -1.41 7.81 -5.92
CA GLN A 83 -1.65 7.66 -4.49
C GLN A 83 -2.32 6.32 -4.18
N SER A 84 -2.18 5.83 -2.94
CA SER A 84 -2.94 4.68 -2.46
C SER A 84 -4.29 5.16 -1.92
N MET A 85 -5.35 4.38 -2.16
CA MET A 85 -6.71 4.69 -1.67
C MET A 85 -7.49 3.40 -1.41
N PRO A 86 -8.55 3.41 -0.60
CA PRO A 86 -9.31 2.19 -0.26
C PRO A 86 -10.28 1.77 -1.38
N ALA A 87 -9.95 2.06 -2.64
CA ALA A 87 -10.72 1.68 -3.82
C ALA A 87 -9.78 1.55 -5.03
N GLU A 88 -9.90 0.47 -5.79
CA GLU A 88 -9.18 0.28 -7.05
C GLU A 88 -9.84 1.12 -8.17
N PRO A 89 -9.17 2.16 -8.71
CA PRO A 89 -9.78 3.08 -9.65
C PRO A 89 -10.32 2.39 -10.90
N ALA A 90 -9.68 1.30 -11.35
CA ALA A 90 -10.14 0.55 -12.51
C ALA A 90 -11.50 -0.16 -12.32
N THR A 91 -12.04 -0.17 -11.10
CA THR A 91 -13.24 -0.94 -10.74
C THR A 91 -14.39 -0.10 -10.18
N VAL A 92 -14.20 1.21 -10.03
CA VAL A 92 -15.19 2.14 -9.47
C VAL A 92 -15.24 3.45 -10.29
N LYS A 93 -16.34 4.21 -10.18
CA LYS A 93 -16.50 5.48 -10.91
C LYS A 93 -16.17 6.72 -10.09
N PHE A 94 -16.16 6.60 -8.77
CA PHE A 94 -15.96 7.69 -7.82
C PHE A 94 -14.48 7.98 -7.52
N VAL A 95 -13.56 7.45 -8.32
CA VAL A 95 -12.15 7.83 -8.22
C VAL A 95 -11.77 8.65 -9.44
N THR A 96 -11.45 9.93 -9.22
CA THR A 96 -11.04 10.87 -10.26
C THR A 96 -9.52 10.88 -10.43
N ASP A 97 -9.04 11.44 -11.55
CA ASP A 97 -7.61 11.64 -11.76
C ASP A 97 -7.01 12.59 -10.72
N GLU A 98 -7.76 13.59 -10.24
CA GLU A 98 -7.30 14.50 -9.17
C GLU A 98 -6.95 13.75 -7.88
N ILE A 99 -7.81 12.80 -7.48
CA ILE A 99 -7.56 11.94 -6.31
C ILE A 99 -6.31 11.10 -6.51
N LYS A 100 -6.18 10.45 -7.67
CA LYS A 100 -5.01 9.61 -7.99
C LYS A 100 -3.71 10.40 -7.93
N ASN A 101 -3.75 11.67 -8.34
CA ASN A 101 -2.60 12.57 -8.40
C ASN A 101 -2.37 13.40 -7.11
N SER A 102 -3.07 13.11 -6.02
CA SER A 102 -2.95 13.89 -4.79
C SER A 102 -1.64 13.63 -4.04
N PHE A 103 -0.86 14.69 -3.83
CA PHE A 103 0.44 14.67 -3.13
C PHE A 103 1.45 13.68 -3.72
N ILE A 104 1.37 13.41 -5.03
CA ILE A 104 2.30 12.49 -5.69
C ILE A 104 3.47 13.20 -6.38
N GLU A 105 3.47 14.54 -6.43
CA GLU A 105 4.53 15.30 -7.08
C GLU A 105 5.87 15.11 -6.36
N TYR A 106 6.95 14.96 -7.14
CA TYR A 106 8.30 14.88 -6.58
C TYR A 106 8.83 16.28 -6.27
N ALA A 107 8.83 16.64 -4.99
CA ALA A 107 9.20 17.95 -4.49
C ALA A 107 10.01 17.87 -3.18
N PRO A 108 11.25 17.34 -3.20
CA PRO A 108 12.06 17.12 -2.00
C PRO A 108 12.34 18.42 -1.21
N GLU A 109 12.45 19.57 -1.87
CA GLU A 109 12.64 20.85 -1.18
C GLU A 109 11.37 21.31 -0.42
N LYS A 110 10.18 21.01 -0.95
CA LYS A 110 8.93 21.23 -0.21
C LYS A 110 8.84 20.28 0.98
N SER A 111 9.26 19.02 0.81
CA SER A 111 9.35 18.04 1.89
C SER A 111 10.24 18.54 3.05
N LYS A 112 11.47 18.98 2.75
CA LYS A 112 12.38 19.58 3.75
C LYS A 112 11.76 20.78 4.46
N THR A 113 11.02 21.63 3.72
CA THR A 113 10.33 22.79 4.29
C THR A 113 9.27 22.36 5.31
N LEU A 114 8.41 21.40 4.96
CA LEU A 114 7.37 20.87 5.86
C LEU A 114 7.99 20.25 7.13
N LEU A 115 9.07 19.48 6.99
CA LEU A 115 9.77 18.88 8.13
C LEU A 115 10.36 19.96 9.06
N LYS A 116 10.95 21.01 8.49
CA LYS A 116 11.47 22.14 9.26
C LYS A 116 10.37 22.90 10.01
N GLU A 117 9.19 23.07 9.40
CA GLU A 117 8.04 23.70 10.06
C GLU A 117 7.53 22.90 11.27
N MET A 118 7.78 21.59 11.31
CA MET A 118 7.51 20.74 12.47
C MET A 118 8.60 20.88 13.56
N GLY A 119 9.68 21.62 13.29
CA GLY A 119 10.84 21.74 14.18
C GLY A 119 11.83 20.58 14.07
N LEU A 120 11.67 19.70 13.08
CA LEU A 120 12.65 18.67 12.75
C LEU A 120 13.79 19.32 11.96
N VAL A 121 14.97 19.36 12.55
CA VAL A 121 16.16 20.04 11.99
C VAL A 121 17.36 19.19 12.33
N ASP A 122 18.27 19.01 11.37
CA ASP A 122 19.60 18.46 11.60
C ASP A 122 20.48 19.51 12.32
N LYS A 123 20.71 19.29 13.61
CA LYS A 123 21.45 20.17 14.50
C LYS A 123 22.94 19.87 14.51
N ASN A 124 23.33 18.64 14.18
CA ASN A 124 24.69 18.16 14.33
C ASN A 124 25.45 18.09 12.98
N GLY A 125 24.75 18.20 11.86
CA GLY A 125 25.28 18.23 10.50
C GLY A 125 25.57 16.84 9.90
N ASP A 126 25.03 15.75 10.47
CA ASP A 126 25.21 14.39 9.98
C ASP A 126 24.23 13.99 8.85
N GLY A 127 23.34 14.90 8.47
CA GLY A 127 22.31 14.69 7.45
C GLY A 127 21.03 14.04 7.97
N VAL A 128 20.89 13.77 9.27
CA VAL A 128 19.70 13.18 9.88
C VAL A 128 19.01 14.20 10.79
N LEU A 129 17.70 14.40 10.61
CA LEU A 129 16.93 15.31 11.45
C LEU A 129 16.86 14.80 12.88
N GLU A 130 17.00 15.66 13.90
CA GLU A 130 16.70 15.26 15.27
C GLU A 130 15.22 15.45 15.62
N ARG A 131 14.72 14.49 16.40
CA ARG A 131 13.40 14.53 17.01
C ARG A 131 13.39 15.51 18.19
N ALA A 132 12.20 15.77 18.74
CA ALA A 132 12.04 16.66 19.90
C ALA A 132 12.80 16.16 21.16
N ASP A 133 13.04 14.86 21.28
CA ASP A 133 13.84 14.26 22.36
C ASP A 133 15.37 14.34 22.14
N GLY A 134 15.81 14.97 21.05
CA GLY A 134 17.22 15.15 20.70
C GLY A 134 17.89 13.93 20.08
N LYS A 135 17.17 12.82 19.88
CA LYS A 135 17.68 11.64 19.16
C LYS A 135 17.52 11.80 17.65
N PRO A 136 18.34 11.13 16.82
CA PRO A 136 18.15 11.13 15.38
C PRO A 136 16.80 10.51 14.99
N LEU A 137 16.15 11.07 13.97
CA LEU A 137 14.93 10.56 13.37
C LEU A 137 15.26 9.37 12.47
N VAL A 138 15.39 8.22 13.12
CA VAL A 138 15.51 6.92 12.46
C VAL A 138 14.17 6.21 12.57
N VAL A 139 13.66 5.73 11.44
CA VAL A 139 12.44 4.94 11.37
C VAL A 139 12.76 3.56 10.82
N ARG A 140 12.24 2.52 11.47
CA ARG A 140 12.45 1.14 11.07
C ARG A 140 11.37 0.68 10.12
N LEU A 141 11.79 0.21 8.95
CA LEU A 141 10.92 -0.39 7.94
C LEU A 141 11.22 -1.89 7.88
N VAL A 142 10.35 -2.66 8.50
CA VAL A 142 10.36 -4.13 8.39
C VAL A 142 9.51 -4.50 7.18
N TYR A 143 9.99 -5.38 6.32
CA TYR A 143 9.25 -5.81 5.13
C TYR A 143 9.40 -7.30 4.88
N SER A 144 8.53 -7.81 4.01
CA SER A 144 8.65 -9.16 3.47
C SER A 144 8.65 -9.09 1.95
N ASN A 145 9.53 -9.85 1.30
CA ASN A 145 9.63 -9.93 -0.16
C ASN A 145 8.38 -10.54 -0.84
N GLN A 146 7.38 -10.98 -0.05
CA GLN A 146 6.06 -11.31 -0.58
C GLN A 146 5.22 -10.06 -0.91
N GLY A 147 5.41 -8.97 -0.16
CA GLY A 147 4.65 -7.73 -0.31
C GLY A 147 5.20 -6.86 -1.45
N ALA A 148 6.52 -6.70 -1.52
CA ALA A 148 7.17 -5.89 -2.54
C ALA A 148 8.64 -6.31 -2.72
N PRO A 149 9.27 -6.04 -3.88
CA PRO A 149 10.68 -6.32 -4.09
C PRO A 149 11.54 -5.39 -3.25
N ILE A 150 12.67 -5.90 -2.73
CA ILE A 150 13.64 -5.13 -1.92
C ILE A 150 14.05 -3.80 -2.56
N ARG A 151 14.23 -3.79 -3.88
CA ARG A 151 14.65 -2.61 -4.65
C ARG A 151 13.73 -1.42 -4.48
N LEU A 152 12.42 -1.66 -4.31
CA LEU A 152 11.45 -0.60 -4.02
C LEU A 152 11.71 0.05 -2.65
N HIS A 153 12.01 -0.77 -1.63
CA HIS A 153 12.28 -0.29 -0.28
C HIS A 153 13.61 0.46 -0.18
N GLU A 154 14.62 0.04 -0.95
CA GLU A 154 15.91 0.76 -1.03
C GLU A 154 15.75 2.15 -1.63
N LEU A 155 15.01 2.29 -2.74
CA LEU A 155 14.71 3.61 -3.32
C LEU A 155 13.97 4.51 -2.33
N VAL A 156 12.95 3.98 -1.65
CA VAL A 156 12.17 4.74 -0.66
C VAL A 156 13.03 5.16 0.53
N ARG A 157 13.91 4.28 1.02
CA ARG A 157 14.92 4.64 2.05
C ARG A 157 15.76 5.82 1.57
N ASP A 158 16.29 5.75 0.35
CA ASP A 158 17.22 6.75 -0.17
C ASP A 158 16.52 8.12 -0.35
N TYR A 159 15.30 8.14 -0.91
CA TYR A 159 14.50 9.36 -1.03
C TYR A 159 14.15 10.02 0.31
N TRP A 160 13.83 9.23 1.32
CA TRP A 160 13.55 9.77 2.66
C TRP A 160 14.83 10.20 3.37
N ALA A 161 15.95 9.51 3.15
CA ALA A 161 17.26 9.91 3.66
C ALA A 161 17.71 11.26 3.07
N ASP A 162 17.43 11.53 1.79
CA ASP A 162 17.74 12.81 1.12
C ASP A 162 17.02 14.03 1.73
N VAL A 163 15.93 13.80 2.46
CA VAL A 163 15.20 14.84 3.22
C VAL A 163 15.45 14.74 4.73
N GLY A 164 16.41 13.90 5.14
CA GLY A 164 16.92 13.77 6.50
C GLY A 164 16.15 12.79 7.40
N VAL A 165 15.26 11.97 6.82
CA VAL A 165 14.57 10.88 7.54
C VAL A 165 15.27 9.57 7.24
N ARG A 166 16.08 9.09 8.18
CA ARG A 166 16.82 7.85 8.00
C ARG A 166 15.90 6.64 8.15
N VAL A 167 16.02 5.67 7.24
CA VAL A 167 15.26 4.42 7.29
C VAL A 167 16.18 3.22 7.49
N ASP A 168 15.92 2.43 8.53
CA ASP A 168 16.60 1.16 8.78
C ASP A 168 15.73 0.01 8.24
N LEU A 169 16.19 -0.63 7.14
CA LEU A 169 15.50 -1.73 6.49
C LEU A 169 15.76 -3.07 7.18
N LYS A 170 14.72 -3.89 7.38
CA LYS A 170 14.86 -5.29 7.82
C LYS A 170 13.91 -6.21 7.06
N GLU A 171 14.47 -7.16 6.31
CA GLU A 171 13.69 -8.25 5.74
C GLU A 171 13.33 -9.30 6.79
N VAL A 172 12.10 -9.79 6.75
CA VAL A 172 11.60 -10.90 7.56
C VAL A 172 10.69 -11.82 6.75
N SER A 173 10.38 -12.99 7.32
CA SER A 173 9.35 -13.86 6.75
C SER A 173 7.97 -13.19 6.76
N SER A 174 7.06 -13.56 5.87
CA SER A 174 5.72 -12.96 5.85
C SER A 174 4.89 -13.30 7.09
N ASP A 175 5.20 -14.41 7.78
CA ASP A 175 4.55 -14.77 9.06
C ASP A 175 5.06 -13.89 10.21
N GLU A 176 6.38 -13.66 10.30
CA GLU A 176 6.97 -12.70 11.27
C GLU A 176 6.46 -11.27 11.01
N TYR A 177 6.37 -10.87 9.74
CA TYR A 177 5.85 -9.57 9.34
C TYR A 177 4.40 -9.37 9.81
N ARG A 178 3.50 -10.30 9.47
CA ARG A 178 2.09 -10.23 9.89
C ARG A 178 1.96 -10.25 11.40
N ALA A 179 2.70 -11.10 12.10
CA ALA A 179 2.68 -11.15 13.57
C ALA A 179 3.06 -9.78 14.17
N SER A 180 4.14 -9.16 13.68
CA SER A 180 4.59 -7.85 14.13
C SER A 180 3.57 -6.75 13.82
N ALA A 181 3.00 -6.76 12.61
CA ALA A 181 1.99 -5.79 12.20
C ALA A 181 0.74 -5.86 13.09
N ASN A 182 0.21 -7.07 13.30
CA ASN A 182 -1.00 -7.29 14.11
C ASN A 182 -0.79 -7.03 15.61
N ASN A 183 0.45 -7.05 16.09
CA ASN A 183 0.82 -6.66 17.45
C ASN A 183 1.10 -5.16 17.62
N ASN A 184 0.89 -4.37 16.56
CA ASN A 184 1.16 -2.93 16.54
C ASN A 184 2.66 -2.61 16.80
N ASP A 185 3.56 -3.50 16.37
CA ASP A 185 5.02 -3.41 16.59
C ASP A 185 5.78 -2.77 15.42
N LEU A 186 5.12 -2.50 14.29
CA LEU A 186 5.73 -1.86 13.13
C LEU A 186 5.66 -0.33 13.25
N GLU A 187 6.76 0.35 12.92
CA GLU A 187 6.79 1.82 12.79
C GLU A 187 6.27 2.27 11.43
N ILE A 188 6.58 1.49 10.38
CA ILE A 188 6.03 1.63 9.03
C ILE A 188 5.44 0.29 8.61
N THR A 189 4.17 0.31 8.20
CA THR A 189 3.54 -0.80 7.50
C THR A 189 3.68 -0.60 6.00
N THR A 190 4.14 -1.62 5.28
CA THR A 190 4.16 -1.67 3.82
C THR A 190 3.58 -2.99 3.30
N TRP A 191 2.73 -2.91 2.29
CA TRP A 191 2.17 -4.07 1.62
C TRP A 191 1.64 -3.65 0.25
N LYS A 192 1.09 -4.62 -0.49
CA LYS A 192 0.19 -4.34 -1.62
C LYS A 192 -1.14 -3.86 -1.06
N ASN A 193 -1.82 -2.96 -1.75
CA ASN A 193 -3.14 -2.49 -1.35
C ASN A 193 -4.25 -3.45 -1.82
N ASP A 194 -4.11 -4.73 -1.46
CA ASP A 194 -5.09 -5.79 -1.76
C ASP A 194 -6.44 -5.51 -1.05
N GLY A 195 -7.52 -6.10 -1.54
CA GLY A 195 -8.85 -6.03 -0.94
C GLY A 195 -9.62 -4.74 -1.27
N VAL A 196 -9.22 -4.01 -2.31
CA VAL A 196 -9.78 -2.69 -2.64
C VAL A 196 -10.57 -2.66 -3.95
N SER A 197 -10.74 -3.78 -4.65
CA SER A 197 -11.59 -3.82 -5.84
C SER A 197 -13.06 -3.55 -5.51
N GLY A 198 -13.78 -2.93 -6.43
CA GLY A 198 -15.20 -2.58 -6.31
C GLY A 198 -16.05 -3.71 -5.72
N PRO A 199 -16.02 -4.94 -6.30
CA PRO A 199 -16.74 -6.07 -5.74
C PRO A 199 -16.34 -6.40 -4.29
N THR A 200 -15.05 -6.33 -3.94
CA THR A 200 -14.58 -6.58 -2.56
C THR A 200 -15.12 -5.52 -1.61
N ILE A 201 -14.89 -4.24 -1.91
CA ILE A 201 -15.26 -3.14 -1.00
C ILE A 201 -16.78 -2.98 -0.85
N SER A 202 -17.57 -3.49 -1.80
CA SER A 202 -19.03 -3.52 -1.69
C SER A 202 -19.54 -4.49 -0.63
N GLN A 203 -18.72 -5.44 -0.18
CA GLN A 203 -19.07 -6.47 0.80
C GLN A 203 -18.30 -6.31 2.12
N ASP A 204 -17.11 -5.70 2.06
CA ASP A 204 -16.19 -5.60 3.18
C ASP A 204 -15.54 -4.21 3.22
N PHE A 205 -15.73 -3.48 4.32
CA PHE A 205 -15.15 -2.16 4.52
C PHE A 205 -13.79 -2.18 5.26
N THR A 206 -13.18 -3.34 5.46
CA THR A 206 -11.95 -3.49 6.25
C THR A 206 -10.79 -2.60 5.78
N ALA A 207 -10.66 -2.37 4.48
CA ALA A 207 -9.65 -1.45 3.93
C ALA A 207 -9.96 0.04 4.17
N MET A 208 -11.22 0.39 4.47
CA MET A 208 -11.71 1.77 4.61
C MET A 208 -11.57 2.33 6.02
N VAL A 209 -11.48 1.49 7.05
CA VAL A 209 -11.46 1.90 8.47
C VAL A 209 -10.29 1.25 9.20
N PRO A 210 -9.78 1.82 10.31
CA PRO A 210 -8.70 1.20 11.08
C PRO A 210 -9.03 -0.25 11.49
N PRO A 211 -8.08 -1.19 11.38
CA PRO A 211 -6.66 -0.95 11.11
C PRO A 211 -6.30 -0.86 9.60
N PHE A 212 -7.24 -0.48 8.73
CA PHE A 212 -7.07 -0.28 7.28
C PHE A 212 -6.55 -1.52 6.54
N GLY A 213 -6.94 -2.68 7.03
CA GLY A 213 -6.41 -3.96 6.64
C GLY A 213 -6.83 -5.06 7.62
N ASP A 214 -6.37 -6.28 7.33
CA ASP A 214 -6.64 -7.47 8.13
C ASP A 214 -5.33 -8.21 8.46
N TYR A 215 -5.45 -9.42 8.98
CA TYR A 215 -4.29 -10.25 9.30
C TYR A 215 -3.39 -10.53 8.09
N PHE A 216 -3.98 -10.78 6.93
CA PHE A 216 -3.28 -11.16 5.69
C PHE A 216 -2.79 -9.95 4.89
N ASN A 217 -3.52 -8.83 4.99
CA ASN A 217 -3.25 -7.54 4.36
C ASN A 217 -3.04 -6.49 5.45
N PRO A 218 -1.85 -6.43 6.06
CA PRO A 218 -1.65 -5.65 7.27
C PRO A 218 -1.80 -4.15 7.00
N GLY A 219 -2.40 -3.44 7.95
CA GLY A 219 -2.48 -1.99 7.94
C GLY A 219 -1.90 -1.36 9.21
N THR A 220 -2.54 -0.30 9.69
CA THR A 220 -2.10 0.51 10.84
C THR A 220 -3.29 1.06 11.64
N GLY A 221 -3.05 1.61 12.83
CA GLY A 221 -4.10 2.22 13.64
C GLY A 221 -4.86 1.22 14.52
N PHE A 222 -4.16 0.18 15.00
CA PHE A 222 -4.77 -0.86 15.83
C PHE A 222 -5.38 -0.30 17.12
N ASP A 223 -4.77 0.72 17.74
CA ASP A 223 -5.34 1.31 18.95
C ASP A 223 -6.61 2.14 18.65
N TRP A 224 -6.75 2.68 17.44
CA TRP A 224 -8.01 3.33 17.00
C TRP A 224 -9.12 2.30 16.79
N ALA A 225 -8.78 1.13 16.25
CA ALA A 225 -9.71 0.01 16.12
C ALA A 225 -10.11 -0.54 17.49
N ALA A 226 -9.16 -0.71 18.41
CA ALA A 226 -9.42 -1.13 19.78
C ALA A 226 -10.34 -0.14 20.53
N TRP A 227 -10.16 1.16 20.32
CA TRP A 227 -11.03 2.19 20.88
C TRP A 227 -12.47 2.07 20.37
N LYS A 228 -12.66 1.86 19.06
CA LYS A 228 -14.00 1.67 18.48
C LYS A 228 -14.66 0.40 19.02
N THR A 229 -13.96 -0.73 19.04
CA THR A 229 -14.50 -2.02 19.49
C THR A 229 -14.82 -2.03 20.98
N SER A 230 -13.97 -1.41 21.81
CA SER A 230 -14.14 -1.33 23.26
C SER A 230 -15.13 -0.25 23.71
N GLN A 231 -15.64 0.56 22.77
CA GLN A 231 -16.46 1.74 23.05
C GLN A 231 -15.73 2.76 23.94
N GLY A 232 -14.44 2.96 23.67
CA GLY A 232 -13.58 3.93 24.34
C GLY A 232 -12.98 3.49 25.67
N LYS A 233 -13.06 2.20 26.01
CA LYS A 233 -12.47 1.65 27.24
C LYS A 233 -10.98 1.33 27.10
N ASP A 234 -10.56 0.94 25.91
CA ASP A 234 -9.20 0.54 25.56
C ASP A 234 -8.73 1.28 24.29
N GLY A 235 -7.42 1.35 24.05
CA GLY A 235 -6.86 1.98 22.85
C GLY A 235 -6.82 3.50 22.90
N ILE A 236 -6.70 4.14 21.74
CA ILE A 236 -6.51 5.59 21.58
C ILE A 236 -7.71 6.15 20.83
N GLU A 237 -8.27 7.26 21.34
CA GLU A 237 -9.37 7.92 20.67
C GLU A 237 -8.96 8.41 19.26
N PRO A 238 -9.66 7.98 18.19
CA PRO A 238 -9.31 8.36 16.84
C PRO A 238 -9.70 9.81 16.51
N PRO A 239 -9.04 10.43 15.52
CA PRO A 239 -9.42 11.76 15.04
C PRO A 239 -10.83 11.76 14.41
N ALA A 240 -11.42 12.95 14.26
CA ALA A 240 -12.77 13.11 13.73
C ALA A 240 -12.97 12.46 12.35
N ASP A 241 -11.99 12.59 11.45
CA ASP A 241 -12.02 12.00 10.12
C ASP A 241 -12.15 10.46 10.18
N VAL A 242 -11.48 9.79 11.12
CA VAL A 242 -11.60 8.34 11.32
C VAL A 242 -12.96 7.96 11.92
N LYS A 243 -13.49 8.77 12.84
CA LYS A 243 -14.85 8.54 13.37
C LYS A 243 -15.91 8.67 12.28
N GLU A 244 -15.70 9.57 11.33
CA GLU A 244 -16.57 9.73 10.18
C GLU A 244 -16.46 8.55 9.22
N LEU A 245 -15.25 8.04 8.96
CA LEU A 245 -15.05 6.83 8.16
C LEU A 245 -15.85 5.64 8.68
N TYR A 246 -15.96 5.43 10.00
CA TYR A 246 -16.79 4.34 10.53
C TYR A 246 -18.25 4.45 10.06
N LYS A 247 -18.84 5.66 10.09
CA LYS A 247 -20.23 5.87 9.65
C LYS A 247 -20.38 5.69 8.15
N LEU A 248 -19.47 6.28 7.38
CA LEU A 248 -19.50 6.22 5.91
C LEU A 248 -19.33 4.79 5.42
N ALA A 249 -18.37 4.05 5.97
CA ALA A 249 -18.10 2.65 5.65
C ALA A 249 -19.30 1.74 5.97
N GLU A 250 -19.89 1.87 7.17
CA GLU A 250 -21.07 1.10 7.57
C GLU A 250 -22.26 1.35 6.62
N LYS A 251 -22.42 2.58 6.13
CA LYS A 251 -23.47 2.96 5.17
C LYS A 251 -23.14 2.51 3.74
N PHE A 252 -21.89 2.60 3.31
CA PHE A 252 -21.45 2.25 1.95
C PHE A 252 -21.81 0.80 1.60
N ILE A 253 -21.53 -0.15 2.49
CA ILE A 253 -21.81 -1.58 2.27
C ILE A 253 -23.31 -1.93 2.29
N GLN A 254 -24.19 -0.99 2.65
CA GLN A 254 -25.65 -1.16 2.60
C GLN A 254 -26.24 -0.72 1.26
N LEU A 255 -25.43 -0.09 0.39
CA LEU A 255 -25.87 0.46 -0.88
C LEU A 255 -25.40 -0.41 -2.05
N PRO A 256 -26.21 -0.57 -3.11
CA PRO A 256 -25.74 -1.18 -4.35
C PRO A 256 -24.57 -0.38 -4.93
N LEU A 257 -23.42 -1.03 -5.14
CA LEU A 257 -22.24 -0.41 -5.74
C LEU A 257 -22.58 0.18 -7.12
N GLY A 258 -22.15 1.42 -7.35
CA GLY A 258 -22.41 2.17 -8.59
C GLY A 258 -23.78 2.87 -8.62
N SER A 259 -24.53 2.86 -7.52
CA SER A 259 -25.62 3.80 -7.31
C SER A 259 -25.07 5.20 -7.01
N GLU A 260 -25.84 6.24 -7.32
CA GLU A 260 -25.44 7.64 -7.07
C GLU A 260 -25.05 7.87 -5.60
N GLU A 261 -25.83 7.33 -4.66
CA GLU A 261 -25.54 7.45 -3.22
C GLU A 261 -24.26 6.69 -2.84
N SER A 262 -24.03 5.49 -3.39
CA SER A 262 -22.79 4.74 -3.12
C SER A 262 -21.55 5.45 -3.70
N ASP A 263 -21.67 6.08 -4.87
CA ASP A 263 -20.57 6.78 -5.52
C ASP A 263 -20.22 8.06 -4.72
N GLN A 264 -21.23 8.79 -4.21
CA GLN A 264 -21.01 9.96 -3.35
C GLN A 264 -20.32 9.58 -2.03
N ILE A 265 -20.76 8.51 -1.38
CA ILE A 265 -20.14 8.03 -0.12
C ILE A 265 -18.74 7.46 -0.37
N GLY A 266 -18.56 6.70 -1.44
CA GLY A 266 -17.27 6.16 -1.86
C GLY A 266 -16.24 7.26 -2.12
N GLN A 267 -16.64 8.31 -2.84
CA GLN A 267 -15.84 9.52 -3.05
C GLN A 267 -15.42 10.14 -1.71
N ALA A 268 -16.37 10.36 -0.79
CA ALA A 268 -16.07 10.95 0.52
C ALA A 268 -15.08 10.10 1.36
N ILE A 269 -15.23 8.77 1.33
CA ILE A 269 -14.28 7.86 1.98
C ILE A 269 -12.88 8.01 1.39
N VAL A 270 -12.77 8.00 0.06
CA VAL A 270 -11.51 8.13 -0.66
C VAL A 270 -10.85 9.49 -0.39
N ASP A 271 -11.62 10.57 -0.40
CA ASP A 271 -11.15 11.93 -0.10
C ASP A 271 -10.56 12.01 1.30
N ILE A 272 -11.24 11.43 2.29
CA ILE A 272 -10.73 11.40 3.67
C ILE A 272 -9.37 10.67 3.73
N HIS A 273 -9.24 9.52 3.07
CA HIS A 273 -7.99 8.75 3.05
C HIS A 273 -6.85 9.53 2.40
N VAL A 274 -7.10 10.08 1.21
CA VAL A 274 -6.10 10.79 0.41
C VAL A 274 -5.71 12.12 1.05
N LYS A 275 -6.67 12.86 1.64
CA LYS A 275 -6.40 14.07 2.44
C LYS A 275 -5.49 13.78 3.63
N ASN A 276 -5.70 12.63 4.29
CA ASN A 276 -4.95 12.29 5.50
C ASN A 276 -3.65 11.55 5.22
N LEU A 277 -3.47 10.96 4.04
CA LEU A 277 -2.26 10.21 3.65
C LEU A 277 -1.90 9.09 4.64
N TRP A 278 -2.89 8.36 5.18
CA TRP A 278 -2.59 7.21 6.04
C TRP A 278 -1.89 6.08 5.29
N LYS A 279 -2.18 5.93 3.98
CA LYS A 279 -1.42 5.08 3.06
C LYS A 279 -0.82 5.97 1.97
N ILE A 280 0.50 6.02 1.91
CA ILE A 280 1.26 6.72 0.86
C ILE A 280 1.60 5.69 -0.22
N GLY A 281 0.87 5.73 -1.33
CA GLY A 281 1.07 4.91 -2.51
C GLY A 281 2.29 5.33 -3.33
N THR A 282 2.75 4.41 -4.17
CA THR A 282 3.91 4.60 -5.05
C THR A 282 3.49 4.59 -6.51
N VAL A 283 3.32 3.39 -7.07
CA VAL A 283 2.95 3.13 -8.46
C VAL A 283 1.83 2.10 -8.44
N GLY A 284 0.72 2.39 -9.10
CA GLY A 284 -0.43 1.50 -9.26
C GLY A 284 -0.66 1.21 -10.74
N GLU A 285 -1.83 0.63 -11.06
CA GLU A 285 -2.17 0.19 -12.42
C GLU A 285 -1.08 -0.69 -13.08
N VAL A 286 -0.32 -1.41 -12.25
CA VAL A 286 0.81 -2.24 -12.70
C VAL A 286 0.32 -3.53 -13.35
N VAL A 287 1.18 -4.14 -14.15
CA VAL A 287 0.98 -5.48 -14.70
C VAL A 287 1.96 -6.45 -14.07
N ASN A 288 1.52 -7.69 -13.87
CA ASN A 288 2.32 -8.73 -13.26
C ASN A 288 2.46 -9.95 -14.18
N PRO A 289 3.60 -10.67 -14.12
CA PRO A 289 3.79 -11.87 -14.93
C PRO A 289 2.87 -13.01 -14.48
N ILE A 290 2.34 -13.70 -15.49
CA ILE A 290 1.69 -14.99 -15.38
C ILE A 290 2.44 -15.97 -16.26
N ILE A 291 2.75 -17.14 -15.69
CA ILE A 291 3.32 -18.27 -16.42
C ILE A 291 2.37 -19.45 -16.37
N TYR A 292 2.27 -20.20 -17.46
CA TYR A 292 1.55 -21.48 -17.48
C TYR A 292 2.20 -22.47 -18.45
N SER A 293 2.22 -23.75 -18.07
CA SER A 293 2.78 -24.80 -18.92
C SER A 293 1.95 -24.99 -20.19
N ASN A 294 2.60 -25.23 -21.34
CA ASN A 294 1.91 -25.60 -22.58
C ASN A 294 1.13 -26.93 -22.45
N LYS A 295 1.53 -27.77 -21.50
CA LYS A 295 0.84 -29.01 -21.14
C LYS A 295 -0.49 -28.77 -20.42
N LEU A 296 -0.74 -27.55 -19.93
CA LEU A 296 -2.00 -27.23 -19.25
C LEU A 296 -3.13 -27.07 -20.28
N GLY A 297 -4.13 -27.93 -20.17
CA GLY A 297 -5.39 -27.90 -20.90
C GLY A 297 -6.45 -27.13 -20.12
N ASN A 298 -7.44 -26.62 -20.86
CA ASN A 298 -8.54 -25.80 -20.32
C ASN A 298 -8.10 -24.52 -19.59
N TYR A 299 -6.88 -24.05 -19.87
CA TYR A 299 -6.37 -22.78 -19.37
C TYR A 299 -6.93 -21.62 -20.21
N LYS A 300 -7.38 -20.57 -19.53
CA LYS A 300 -7.69 -19.27 -20.14
C LYS A 300 -6.74 -18.23 -19.56
N ARG A 301 -6.31 -17.29 -20.40
CA ARG A 301 -5.51 -16.16 -19.94
C ARG A 301 -6.27 -15.35 -18.88
N PHE A 302 -5.53 -14.85 -17.91
CA PHE A 302 -6.06 -14.11 -16.79
C PHE A 302 -6.41 -12.70 -17.26
N ALA A 303 -7.62 -12.25 -16.93
CA ALA A 303 -8.03 -10.87 -17.15
C ALA A 303 -7.39 -9.93 -16.13
N ALA A 304 -7.15 -10.43 -14.92
CA ALA A 304 -6.40 -9.77 -13.85
C ALA A 304 -5.72 -10.79 -12.92
N LYS A 305 -4.57 -10.43 -12.37
CA LYS A 305 -3.87 -11.14 -11.29
C LYS A 305 -4.11 -10.38 -9.98
N THR A 306 -5.01 -10.85 -9.13
CA THR A 306 -5.36 -10.13 -7.90
C THR A 306 -5.73 -11.08 -6.76
N TYR A 307 -5.39 -10.69 -5.53
CA TYR A 307 -5.79 -11.40 -4.31
C TYR A 307 -7.30 -11.29 -4.05
N ASP A 308 -7.94 -10.18 -4.45
CA ASP A 308 -9.36 -9.88 -4.23
C ASP A 308 -10.30 -10.99 -4.68
N TYR A 309 -9.91 -11.71 -5.72
CA TYR A 309 -10.66 -12.83 -6.24
C TYR A 309 -9.98 -14.17 -5.98
N TYR A 310 -9.13 -14.26 -4.95
CA TYR A 310 -8.32 -15.44 -4.61
C TYR A 310 -7.51 -15.99 -5.79
N TRP A 311 -6.79 -15.10 -6.48
CA TRP A 311 -5.85 -15.41 -7.56
C TRP A 311 -6.47 -16.22 -8.72
N THR A 312 -6.32 -17.55 -8.67
CA THR A 312 -6.74 -18.46 -9.73
C THR A 312 -8.20 -18.90 -9.62
N TYR A 313 -8.87 -18.60 -8.50
CA TYR A 313 -10.24 -19.04 -8.23
C TYR A 313 -11.24 -18.68 -9.34
N PRO A 314 -11.25 -17.47 -9.95
CA PRO A 314 -12.21 -17.10 -10.98
C PRO A 314 -11.95 -17.83 -12.30
N TYR A 315 -10.70 -18.24 -12.52
CA TYR A 315 -10.27 -19.01 -13.70
C TYR A 315 -10.52 -20.50 -13.57
N ARG A 316 -11.12 -20.92 -12.44
CA ARG A 316 -11.55 -22.27 -12.12
C ARG A 316 -10.41 -23.27 -12.31
N ALA A 317 -9.34 -23.14 -11.54
CA ALA A 317 -8.19 -24.06 -11.67
C ALA A 317 -8.57 -25.56 -11.52
N THR A 318 -9.70 -25.88 -10.87
CA THR A 318 -10.28 -27.23 -10.75
C THR A 318 -10.69 -27.89 -12.07
N GLN A 319 -10.92 -27.12 -13.15
CA GLN A 319 -11.23 -27.65 -14.48
C GLN A 319 -9.99 -27.79 -15.38
N TRP A 320 -8.79 -27.40 -14.91
CA TRP A 320 -7.57 -27.58 -15.68
C TRP A 320 -7.13 -29.04 -15.66
N TYR A 321 -6.47 -29.46 -16.73
CA TYR A 321 -5.93 -30.82 -16.84
C TYR A 321 -4.56 -30.80 -17.52
N ILE A 322 -3.79 -31.87 -17.36
CA ILE A 322 -2.54 -32.04 -18.08
C ILE A 322 -2.85 -32.77 -19.40
N LYS A 323 -2.55 -32.14 -20.53
CA LYS A 323 -2.64 -32.73 -21.87
C LYS A 323 -1.72 -33.96 -21.93
N LYS A 324 -2.20 -35.01 -22.58
CA LYS A 324 -1.43 -36.23 -22.84
C LYS A 324 -0.32 -35.99 -23.84
#